data_AF-A0A366EI74-F1
#
_entry.id   AF-A0A366EI74-F1
#
_cell.length_a   1.000
_cell.length_b   1.000
_cell.length_c   1.000
_cell.angle_alpha   90.00
_cell.angle_beta   90.00
_cell.angle_gamma   90.00
#
_symmetry.space_group_name_H-M   'P 1'
#
loop_
_entity.id
_entity.type
_entity.pdbx_description
1 polymer ?
#
loop_
_entity_poly.entity_id
_entity_poly.type
_entity_poly.pdbx_seq_one_letter_code
_entity_poly.pdbx_strand_id
1 'polypeptide(L)' 'MDKEAVLSIRRESGLTQRAFADAVKCSYSLIALVESGKRRVTAKLEKKIRKAFPYKKKHKEKRP' A
#
# COMPACT_ATOMS: atom_id res chain seq x y z
N MET A 1 6.38 7.98 1.45
CA MET A 1 5.05 7.37 1.74
C MET A 1 4.94 7.12 3.25
N ASP A 2 3.75 7.27 3.84
CA ASP A 2 3.48 7.01 5.27
C ASP A 2 2.57 5.79 5.46
N LYS A 3 2.31 5.41 6.73
CA LYS A 3 1.47 4.24 7.06
C LYS A 3 0.03 4.39 6.56
N GLU A 4 -0.50 5.61 6.57
CA GLU A 4 -1.86 5.92 6.14
C GLU A 4 -2.01 5.69 4.64
N ALA A 5 -1.02 6.10 3.83
CA ALA A 5 -1.02 5.80 2.40
C ALA A 5 -0.98 4.29 2.11
N VAL A 6 -0.19 3.51 2.86
CA VAL A 6 -0.15 2.04 2.69
C VAL A 6 -1.51 1.42 3.01
N LEU A 7 -2.12 1.84 4.11
CA LEU A 7 -3.41 1.35 4.58
C LEU A 7 -4.54 1.72 3.60
N SER A 8 -4.53 2.94 3.07
CA SER A 8 -5.48 3.40 2.04
C SER A 8 -5.35 2.60 0.75
N ILE A 9 -4.13 2.42 0.21
CA ILE A 9 -3.93 1.62 -1.01
C ILE A 9 -4.45 0.20 -0.83
N ARG A 10 -4.17 -0.43 0.32
CA ARG A 10 -4.66 -1.77 0.61
C ARG A 10 -6.19 -1.82 0.66
N ARG A 11 -6.82 -0.88 1.38
CA ARG A 11 -8.28 -0.81 1.52
C ARG A 11 -8.97 -0.52 0.19
N GLU A 12 -8.45 0.41 -0.60
CA GLU A 12 -8.95 0.73 -1.95
C GLU A 12 -8.82 -0.46 -2.91
N SER A 13 -7.81 -1.30 -2.71
CA SER A 13 -7.62 -2.54 -3.47
C SER A 13 -8.52 -3.70 -2.99
N GLY A 14 -9.25 -3.53 -1.88
CA GLY A 14 -10.07 -4.59 -1.28
C GLY A 14 -9.26 -5.76 -0.72
N LEU A 15 -7.96 -5.58 -0.49
CA LEU A 15 -7.07 -6.69 -0.11
C LEU A 15 -6.94 -6.82 1.41
N THR A 16 -6.83 -8.07 1.86
CA THR A 16 -6.36 -8.36 3.22
C THR A 16 -4.88 -7.98 3.34
N GLN A 17 -4.38 -7.77 4.56
CA GLN A 17 -2.96 -7.49 4.79
C GLN A 17 -2.04 -8.61 4.25
N ARG A 18 -2.50 -9.87 4.30
CA ARG A 18 -1.78 -11.03 3.76
C ARG A 18 -1.68 -10.95 2.24
N ALA A 19 -2.81 -10.82 1.55
CA ALA A 19 -2.86 -10.71 0.09
C ALA A 19 -2.10 -9.48 -0.43
N PHE A 20 -2.17 -8.36 0.31
CA PHE A 20 -1.40 -7.17 0.00
C PHE A 20 0.11 -7.40 0.13
N ALA A 21 0.55 -8.07 1.20
CA ALA A 21 1.95 -8.41 1.38
C ALA A 21 2.48 -9.30 0.25
N ASP A 22 1.67 -10.29 -0.17
CA ASP A 22 1.97 -11.18 -1.29
C ASP A 22 2.09 -10.41 -2.61
N ALA A 23 1.15 -9.51 -2.90
CA ALA A 23 1.18 -8.65 -4.09
C ALA A 23 2.41 -7.74 -4.15
N VAL A 24 2.82 -7.19 -3.00
CA VAL A 24 4.02 -6.33 -2.86
C VAL A 24 5.31 -7.16 -2.80
N LYS A 25 5.21 -8.50 -2.74
CA LYS A 25 6.32 -9.43 -2.52
C LYS A 25 7.11 -9.08 -1.26
N CYS A 26 6.42 -9.00 -0.14
CA CYS A 26 6.99 -8.77 1.18
C CYS A 26 6.30 -9.61 2.25
N SER A 27 6.90 -9.70 3.43
CA SER A 27 6.32 -10.47 4.53
C SER A 27 5.07 -9.78 5.09
N TYR A 28 4.05 -10.56 5.44
CA TYR A 28 2.87 -10.10 6.18
C TYR A 28 3.24 -9.24 7.41
N SER A 29 4.20 -9.70 8.23
CA SER A 29 4.62 -9.00 9.44
C SER A 29 5.14 -7.59 9.16
N LEU A 30 5.77 -7.36 8.00
CA LEU A 30 6.24 -6.02 7.62
C LEU A 30 5.07 -5.08 7.38
N ILE A 31 4.05 -5.52 6.64
CA ILE A 31 2.84 -4.73 6.40
C ILE A 31 2.10 -4.47 7.72
N ALA A 32 1.92 -5.50 8.55
CA ALA A 32 1.24 -5.35 9.84
C ALA A 32 1.95 -4.36 10.77
N LEU A 33 3.29 -4.41 10.87
CA LEU A 33 4.07 -3.48 11.68
C LEU A 33 4.04 -2.04 11.14
N VAL A 34 4.00 -1.87 9.83
CA VAL A 34 3.88 -0.55 9.19
C VAL A 34 2.50 0.04 9.47
N GLU A 35 1.44 -0.71 9.22
CA GLU A 35 0.06 -0.25 9.46
C GLU A 35 -0.21 0.02 10.94
N SER A 36 0.37 -0.77 11.84
CA SER A 36 0.26 -0.53 13.29
C SER A 36 1.13 0.63 13.78
N GLY A 37 1.91 1.29 12.91
CA GLY A 37 2.83 2.38 13.26
C GLY A 37 4.08 1.96 14.03
N LYS A 38 4.31 0.66 14.21
CA LYS A 38 5.50 0.11 14.89
C LYS A 38 6.76 0.16 14.01
N ARG A 39 6.59 0.32 12.69
CA ARG A 39 7.68 0.56 11.74
C ARG A 39 7.34 1.67 10.75
N ARG A 40 8.37 2.42 10.34
CA ARG A 40 8.27 3.39 9.24
C ARG A 40 8.31 2.68 7.89
N VAL A 41 7.67 3.28 6.89
CA VAL A 41 7.78 2.83 5.49
C VAL A 41 9.19 3.14 5.00
N THR A 42 9.92 2.10 4.56
CA THR A 42 11.25 2.28 3.96
C THR A 42 11.11 2.61 2.48
N ALA A 43 12.12 3.29 1.91
CA ALA A 43 12.16 3.56 0.47
C ALA A 43 12.06 2.29 -0.39
N LYS A 44 12.60 1.16 0.09
CA LYS A 44 12.50 -0.15 -0.59
C LYS A 44 11.07 -0.67 -0.61
N LEU A 45 10.34 -0.55 0.51
CA LEU A 45 8.93 -0.95 0.58
C LEU A 45 8.07 -0.04 -0.29
N GLU A 46 8.28 1.27 -0.21
CA GLU A 46 7.59 2.24 -1.06
C GLU A 46 7.78 1.95 -2.55
N LYS A 47 9.01 1.67 -2.99
CA LYS A 47 9.30 1.29 -4.39
C LYS A 47 8.57 0.03 -4.81
N LYS A 48 8.49 -0.98 -3.95
CA LYS A 48 7.72 -2.22 -4.23
C LYS A 48 6.23 -1.94 -4.34
N ILE A 49 5.67 -1.15 -3.41
CA ILE A 49 4.25 -0.78 -3.42
C ILE A 49 3.93 0.00 -4.69
N ARG A 50 4.72 1.01 -5.08
CA ARG A 50 4.51 1.77 -6.31
C ARG A 50 4.61 0.92 -7.58
N LYS A 51 5.39 -0.16 -7.56
CA LYS A 51 5.49 -1.11 -8.68
C LYS A 51 4.28 -2.05 -8.76
N ALA A 52 3.78 -2.53 -7.63
CA ALA A 52 2.64 -3.43 -7.56
C ALA A 52 1.30 -2.70 -7.74
N PHE A 53 1.22 -1.48 -7.21
CA PHE A 53 0.06 -0.59 -7.23
C PHE A 53 0.50 0.75 -7.81
N PRO A 54 0.73 0.84 -9.14
CA PRO A 54 1.02 2.11 -9.77
C PRO A 54 -0.17 3.03 -9.55
N TYR A 55 0.06 4.13 -8.85
CA TYR A 55 -0.94 5.17 -8.62
C TYR A 55 -1.43 5.64 -10.00
N LYS A 56 -2.58 5.14 -10.47
CA LYS A 56 -3.31 5.88 -11.49
C LYS A 56 -3.75 7.13 -10.75
N LYS A 57 -3.21 8.30 -11.10
CA LYS A 57 -3.94 9.55 -10.90
C LYS A 57 -5.31 9.27 -11.52
N LYS A 58 -6.30 8.90 -10.71
CA LYS A 58 -7.68 9.04 -11.13
C LYS A 58 -7.79 10.54 -11.35
N HIS A 59 -7.71 10.96 -12.62
CA HIS A 59 -8.46 12.13 -13.01
C HIS A 59 -9.84 11.89 -12.40
N LYS A 60 -10.22 12.71 -11.43
CA LYS A 60 -11.63 12.86 -11.11
C LYS A 60 -12.23 13.42 -12.39
N GLU A 61 -12.59 12.54 -13.31
CA GLU A 61 -13.51 12.86 -14.37
C GLU A 61 -14.77 13.27 -13.62
N LYS A 62 -14.97 14.60 -13.54
CA LYS A 62 -16.22 15.19 -13.10
C LYS A 62 -17.28 14.52 -13.96
N ARG A 63 -18.14 13.70 -13.35
CA ARG A 63 -19.34 13.24 -14.04
C ARG A 63 -20.15 14.50 -14.41
N PRO A 64 -20.65 14.57 -15.64
CA PRO A 64 -21.45 15.70 -16.13
C PRO A 64 -22.73 15.89 -15.32
#